data_AF-A0A7W7LTT2-F1
#
_entry.id   AF-A0A7W7LTT2-F1
#
_cell.length_a   1.000
_cell.length_b   1.000
_cell.length_c   1.000
_cell.angle_alpha   90.00
_cell.angle_beta   90.00
_cell.angle_gamma   90.00
#
_symmetry.space_group_name_H-M   'P 1'
#
loop_
_entity.id
_entity.type
_entity.pdbx_description
1 polymer ?
#
loop_
_entity_poly.entity_id
_entity_poly.type
_entity_poly.pdbx_seq_one_letter_code
_entity_poly.pdbx_strand_id
1 'polypeptide(L)'
;MPSTIDHRARGYSLDLAYWLAQASDLAYKDEATIEKQAHQWGFGPVRHHHTRFTPPFPLEDTQAYTAASDDMIIVAFRGTEPAQIRDWLSDATTPPWTGPARTGYVHYGFAQALESVFPTVKDTLQEFRTNGQSLFFTGHSLGGALAMLAAARLYLEDPELLADGVYTYGQPRTCDRLLAAAYNKGFKQRMFRFVNNNDIVPQLPPEPAFTHVETLRYLDSSGRLREQTSHIGGLTDRVKGYTADAFAPAADGVRDHSIRKYIGALEKNLA
;
A
#
# COMPACT_ATOMS: atom_id res chain seq x y z
N MET A 1 -8.00 14.42 18.16
CA MET A 1 -7.00 13.71 17.31
C MET A 1 -6.11 12.87 18.20
N PRO A 2 -5.88 11.60 17.88
CA PRO A 2 -4.95 10.76 18.62
C PRO A 2 -3.56 11.40 18.64
N SER A 3 -2.89 11.41 19.79
CA SER A 3 -1.52 11.97 19.91
C SER A 3 -0.44 10.97 19.49
N THR A 4 -0.76 9.68 19.45
CA THR A 4 0.10 8.60 18.99
C THR A 4 -0.73 7.43 18.47
N ILE A 5 -0.10 6.51 17.75
CA ILE A 5 -0.70 5.27 17.28
C ILE A 5 -0.99 4.34 18.48
N ASP A 6 -2.15 3.68 18.47
CA ASP A 6 -2.50 2.64 19.44
C ASP A 6 -1.91 1.29 19.00
N HIS A 7 -0.90 0.80 19.72
CA HIS A 7 -0.19 -0.45 19.39
C HIS A 7 -1.04 -1.69 19.64
N ARG A 8 -2.12 -1.57 20.42
CA ARG A 8 -3.08 -2.65 20.68
C ARG A 8 -4.23 -2.65 19.70
N ALA A 9 -4.25 -1.73 18.73
CA ALA A 9 -5.27 -1.71 17.69
C ALA A 9 -5.33 -3.07 16.98
N ARG A 10 -6.56 -3.57 16.80
CA ARG A 10 -6.85 -4.80 16.07
C ARG A 10 -7.95 -4.53 15.05
N GLY A 11 -7.83 -5.12 13.87
CA GLY A 11 -8.79 -4.92 12.80
C GLY A 11 -8.81 -3.48 12.26
N TYR A 12 -9.91 -3.10 11.63
CA TYR A 12 -10.08 -1.79 11.02
C TYR A 12 -10.50 -0.73 12.04
N SER A 13 -9.79 0.39 12.05
CA SER A 13 -10.29 1.66 12.56
C SER A 13 -9.81 2.80 11.67
N LEU A 14 -10.54 3.91 11.68
CA LEU A 14 -10.11 5.10 10.95
C LEU A 14 -8.85 5.71 11.56
N ASP A 15 -8.68 5.62 12.88
CA ASP A 15 -7.46 6.03 13.58
C ASP A 15 -6.24 5.23 13.10
N LEU A 16 -6.35 3.91 13.00
CA LEU A 16 -5.26 3.07 12.51
C LEU A 16 -4.96 3.34 11.03
N ALA A 17 -5.99 3.57 10.21
CA ALA A 17 -5.79 3.99 8.83
C ALA A 17 -5.02 5.32 8.76
N TYR A 18 -5.42 6.33 9.55
CA TYR A 18 -4.70 7.60 9.61
C TYR A 18 -3.22 7.42 9.99
N TRP A 19 -2.92 6.62 11.02
CA TRP A 19 -1.54 6.39 11.44
C TRP A 19 -0.71 5.58 10.43
N LEU A 20 -1.32 4.62 9.73
CA LEU A 20 -0.63 3.89 8.66
C LEU A 20 -0.42 4.77 7.41
N ALA A 21 -1.29 5.76 7.17
CA ALA A 21 -1.02 6.81 6.17
C ALA A 21 0.17 7.69 6.59
N GLN A 22 0.26 8.08 7.86
CA GLN A 22 1.42 8.81 8.41
C GLN A 22 2.71 7.99 8.28
N ALA A 23 2.68 6.70 8.61
CA ALA A 23 3.82 5.79 8.40
C ALA A 23 4.22 5.68 6.92
N SER A 24 3.26 5.75 6.00
CA SER A 24 3.53 5.78 4.57
C SER A 24 4.18 7.08 4.10
N ASP A 25 3.82 8.25 4.68
CA ASP A 25 4.54 9.53 4.42
C ASP A 25 5.95 9.50 5.04
N LEU A 26 6.09 8.88 6.22
CA LEU A 26 7.38 8.77 6.91
C LEU A 26 8.40 7.97 6.09
N ALA A 27 7.96 6.97 5.32
CA ALA A 27 8.84 6.19 4.44
C ALA A 27 9.55 7.03 3.36
N TYR A 28 9.12 8.26 3.10
CA TYR A 28 9.80 9.21 2.18
C TYR A 28 10.89 10.06 2.85
N LYS A 29 11.11 9.92 4.16
CA LYS A 29 12.12 10.70 4.91
C LYS A 29 13.45 9.95 4.97
N ASP A 30 14.49 10.64 5.44
CA ASP A 30 15.77 10.04 5.78
C ASP A 30 15.68 9.15 7.04
N GLU A 31 16.64 8.24 7.19
CA GLU A 31 16.66 7.24 8.27
C GLU A 31 16.60 7.86 9.67
N ALA A 32 17.32 8.96 9.91
CA ALA A 32 17.33 9.62 11.21
C ALA A 32 15.96 10.23 11.56
N THR A 33 15.27 10.80 10.56
CA THR A 33 13.89 11.27 10.72
C THR A 33 12.92 10.12 10.99
N ILE A 34 13.06 9.00 10.27
CA ILE A 34 12.23 7.79 10.46
C ILE A 34 12.39 7.26 11.88
N GLU A 35 13.63 7.05 12.34
CA GLU A 35 13.92 6.53 13.68
C GLU A 35 13.36 7.44 14.76
N LYS A 36 13.67 8.74 14.70
CA LYS A 36 13.17 9.71 15.67
C LYS A 36 11.65 9.69 15.76
N GLN A 37 10.96 9.68 14.61
CA GLN A 37 9.50 9.71 14.60
C GLN A 37 8.88 8.38 15.07
N ALA A 38 9.46 7.24 14.69
CA ALA A 38 9.02 5.93 15.13
C ALA A 38 9.18 5.76 16.66
N HIS A 39 10.28 6.22 17.24
CA HIS A 39 10.46 6.24 18.69
C HIS A 39 9.45 7.14 19.40
N GLN A 40 9.12 8.31 18.82
CA GLN A 40 8.05 9.17 19.35
C GLN A 40 6.68 8.49 19.30
N TRP A 41 6.45 7.61 18.33
CA TRP A 41 5.24 6.78 18.25
C TRP A 41 5.28 5.56 19.18
N GLY A 42 6.36 5.38 19.95
CA GLY A 42 6.51 4.29 20.92
C GLY A 42 7.11 3.00 20.34
N PHE A 43 7.63 3.02 19.11
CA PHE A 43 8.36 1.86 18.58
C PHE A 43 9.77 1.78 19.16
N GLY A 44 10.18 0.57 19.52
CA GLY A 44 11.50 0.25 20.05
C GLY A 44 12.50 0.08 18.91
N PRO A 45 12.67 -1.13 18.35
CA PRO A 45 13.57 -1.32 17.23
C PRO A 45 12.97 -0.81 15.91
N VAL A 46 13.83 -0.18 15.11
CA VAL A 46 13.57 0.23 13.73
C VAL A 46 14.66 -0.34 12.85
N ARG A 47 14.29 -0.88 11.70
CA ARG A 47 15.23 -1.37 10.69
C ARG A 47 14.87 -0.83 9.32
N HIS A 48 15.87 -0.26 8.65
CA HIS A 48 15.76 0.21 7.28
C HIS A 48 16.14 -0.89 6.30
N HIS A 49 15.43 -0.92 5.18
CA HIS A 49 15.67 -1.83 4.08
C HIS A 49 15.90 -0.99 2.84
N HIS A 50 17.08 -1.09 2.27
CA HIS A 50 17.42 -0.38 1.06
C HIS A 50 18.12 -1.33 0.08
N THR A 51 17.71 -1.27 -1.18
CA THR A 51 18.50 -1.82 -2.27
C THR A 51 19.02 -0.66 -3.11
N ARG A 52 20.28 -0.75 -3.53
CA ARG A 52 20.76 0.06 -4.66
C ARG A 52 20.55 -0.73 -5.92
N PHE A 53 19.67 -0.25 -6.80
CA PHE A 53 19.34 -1.00 -8.00
C PHE A 53 20.51 -0.96 -9.01
N THR A 54 20.66 -2.06 -9.75
CA THR A 54 21.64 -2.23 -10.83
C THR A 54 20.87 -2.41 -12.15
N PRO A 55 21.26 -1.78 -13.28
CA PRO A 55 20.48 -1.66 -14.55
C PRO A 55 19.77 -2.95 -15.04
N PRO A 56 18.67 -2.90 -15.84
CA PRO A 56 18.43 -1.90 -16.91
C PRO A 56 17.26 -0.92 -16.71
N PHE A 57 16.48 -0.99 -15.63
CA PHE A 57 15.38 -0.06 -15.39
C PHE A 57 15.75 0.98 -14.31
N PRO A 58 15.36 2.26 -14.47
CA PRO A 58 15.60 3.31 -13.50
C PRO A 58 14.57 3.21 -12.36
N LEU A 59 14.57 2.11 -11.62
CA LEU A 59 14.00 2.15 -10.27
C LEU A 59 15.03 2.91 -9.42
N GLU A 60 14.64 4.08 -8.91
CA GLU A 60 15.28 4.62 -7.72
C GLU A 60 15.28 3.54 -6.63
N ASP A 61 16.29 3.58 -5.76
CA ASP A 61 16.49 2.68 -4.63
C ASP A 61 15.16 2.28 -3.98
N THR A 62 14.83 0.98 -3.99
CA THR A 62 13.64 0.48 -3.28
C THR A 62 13.93 0.58 -1.79
N GLN A 63 13.04 1.27 -1.07
CA GLN A 63 13.19 1.57 0.34
C GLN A 63 11.96 1.14 1.13
N ALA A 64 12.20 0.60 2.31
CA ALA A 64 11.19 0.33 3.32
C ALA A 64 11.80 0.47 4.71
N TYR A 65 10.96 0.55 5.73
CA TYR A 65 11.39 0.37 7.11
C TYR A 65 10.42 -0.55 7.85
N THR A 66 10.96 -1.27 8.83
CA THR A 66 10.19 -2.05 9.81
C THR A 66 10.36 -1.40 11.18
N ALA A 67 9.26 -1.09 11.85
CA ALA A 67 9.26 -0.61 13.23
C ALA A 67 8.43 -1.57 14.09
N ALA A 68 8.94 -1.91 15.28
CA ALA A 68 8.27 -2.86 16.17
C ALA A 68 8.16 -2.36 17.62
N SER A 69 7.15 -2.84 18.31
CA SER A 69 6.92 -2.71 19.74
C SER A 69 6.55 -4.08 20.32
N ASP A 70 6.16 -4.12 21.59
CA ASP A 70 5.71 -5.36 22.23
C ASP A 70 4.36 -5.86 21.68
N ASP A 71 3.55 -4.99 21.05
CA ASP A 71 2.19 -5.30 20.60
C ASP A 71 2.01 -5.23 19.08
N MET A 72 2.88 -4.51 18.36
CA MET A 72 2.70 -4.16 16.94
C MET A 72 4.01 -4.12 16.15
N ILE A 73 3.96 -4.58 14.91
CA ILE A 73 4.98 -4.41 13.89
C ILE A 73 4.35 -3.71 12.68
N ILE A 74 5.01 -2.67 12.19
CA ILE A 74 4.66 -1.99 10.94
C ILE A 74 5.81 -2.16 9.96
N VAL A 75 5.49 -2.55 8.72
CA VAL A 75 6.40 -2.45 7.58
C VAL A 75 5.83 -1.44 6.61
N ALA A 76 6.56 -0.34 6.38
CA ALA A 76 6.15 0.73 5.50
C ALA A 76 7.09 0.79 4.28
N PHE A 77 6.52 0.69 3.08
CA PHE A 77 7.26 0.79 1.82
C PHE A 77 7.15 2.20 1.24
N ARG A 78 8.29 2.75 0.83
CA ARG A 78 8.36 4.04 0.15
C ARG A 78 7.80 3.90 -1.28
N GLY A 79 7.05 4.89 -1.73
CA GLY A 79 6.67 5.01 -3.15
C GLY A 79 7.63 5.88 -3.95
N THR A 80 7.39 6.00 -5.25
CA THR A 80 8.16 6.88 -6.15
C THR A 80 7.40 8.18 -6.43
N GLU A 81 8.06 9.12 -7.12
CA GLU A 81 7.39 10.32 -7.58
C GLU A 81 6.32 9.99 -8.65
N PRO A 82 5.19 10.72 -8.66
CA PRO A 82 4.07 10.44 -9.57
C PRO A 82 4.45 10.51 -11.07
N ALA A 83 5.46 11.30 -11.44
CA ALA A 83 5.93 11.37 -12.83
C ALA A 83 6.61 10.05 -13.24
N GLN A 84 7.51 9.54 -12.40
CA GLN A 84 8.27 8.31 -12.65
C GLN A 84 7.35 7.08 -12.68
N ILE A 85 6.33 7.04 -11.80
CA ILE A 85 5.43 5.89 -11.74
C ILE A 85 4.53 5.79 -12.97
N ARG A 86 4.13 6.92 -13.58
CA ARG A 86 3.28 6.91 -14.78
C ARG A 86 4.01 6.30 -15.97
N ASP A 87 5.27 6.68 -16.18
CA ASP A 87 6.08 6.16 -17.29
C ASP A 87 6.20 4.64 -17.15
N TRP A 88 6.53 4.16 -15.96
CA TRP A 88 6.70 2.75 -15.66
C TRP A 88 5.39 1.93 -15.73
N LEU A 89 4.25 2.49 -15.33
CA LEU A 89 2.94 1.85 -15.40
C LEU A 89 2.29 1.85 -16.79
N SER A 90 2.77 2.74 -17.68
CA SER A 90 2.27 2.89 -19.04
C SER A 90 3.01 2.04 -20.06
N ASP A 91 4.14 1.44 -19.68
CA ASP A 91 4.94 0.57 -20.55
C ASP A 91 4.25 -0.80 -20.74
N ALA A 92 3.42 -0.86 -21.78
CA ALA A 92 2.66 -2.03 -22.19
C ALA A 92 3.53 -3.22 -22.66
N THR A 93 4.86 -3.06 -22.75
CA THR A 93 5.79 -4.12 -23.16
C THR A 93 6.40 -4.90 -21.99
N THR A 94 6.08 -4.51 -20.77
CA THR A 94 6.58 -5.14 -19.54
C THR A 94 6.11 -6.60 -19.44
N PRO A 95 7.01 -7.59 -19.43
CA PRO A 95 6.63 -9.00 -19.35
C PRO A 95 6.00 -9.32 -17.98
N PRO A 96 4.96 -10.17 -17.91
CA PRO A 96 4.38 -10.54 -16.62
C PRO A 96 5.37 -11.36 -15.80
N TRP A 97 5.42 -11.11 -14.48
CA TRP A 97 6.22 -11.89 -13.55
C TRP A 97 5.31 -12.86 -12.78
N THR A 98 5.74 -14.12 -12.62
CA THR A 98 4.95 -15.15 -11.93
C THR A 98 4.72 -14.77 -10.47
N GLY A 99 3.47 -14.73 -10.03
CA GLY A 99 3.11 -14.35 -8.65
C GLY A 99 3.55 -15.37 -7.59
N PRO A 100 3.44 -15.00 -6.30
CA PRO A 100 3.86 -15.86 -5.18
C PRO A 100 3.21 -17.24 -5.20
N ALA A 101 3.94 -18.26 -4.73
CA ALA A 101 3.55 -19.67 -4.80
C ALA A 101 3.06 -20.11 -6.20
N ARG A 102 3.59 -19.49 -7.27
CA ARG A 102 3.19 -19.70 -8.67
C ARG A 102 1.71 -19.37 -8.95
N THR A 103 1.14 -18.46 -8.17
CA THR A 103 -0.27 -18.05 -8.30
C THR A 103 -0.38 -16.75 -9.09
N GLY A 104 -0.97 -16.82 -10.28
CA GLY A 104 -1.22 -15.66 -11.13
C GLY A 104 0.03 -14.92 -11.56
N TYR A 105 -0.15 -13.65 -11.91
CA TYR A 105 0.92 -12.77 -12.39
C TYR A 105 0.88 -11.42 -11.69
N VAL A 106 2.05 -10.78 -11.64
CA VAL A 106 2.27 -9.45 -11.09
C VAL A 106 3.04 -8.59 -12.08
N HIS A 107 2.95 -7.27 -11.94
CA HIS A 107 3.71 -6.37 -12.79
C HIS A 107 5.21 -6.52 -12.52
N TYR A 108 6.02 -6.66 -13.57
CA TYR A 108 7.46 -6.98 -13.46
C TYR A 108 8.21 -6.10 -12.47
N GLY A 109 8.16 -4.77 -12.63
CA GLY A 109 8.93 -3.89 -11.75
C GLY A 109 8.41 -3.86 -10.31
N PHE A 110 7.13 -4.19 -10.03
CA PHE A 110 6.67 -4.37 -8.65
C PHE A 110 7.30 -5.62 -8.04
N ALA A 111 7.34 -6.71 -8.82
CA ALA A 111 7.99 -7.94 -8.40
C ALA A 111 9.47 -7.71 -8.15
N GLN A 112 10.17 -7.10 -9.12
CA GLN A 112 11.59 -6.81 -9.03
C GLN A 112 11.93 -5.90 -7.85
N ALA A 113 11.16 -4.82 -7.64
CA ALA A 113 11.34 -3.94 -6.49
C ALA A 113 11.14 -4.71 -5.18
N LEU A 114 10.07 -5.50 -5.07
CA LEU A 114 9.82 -6.30 -3.88
C LEU A 114 10.93 -7.34 -3.62
N GLU A 115 11.34 -8.10 -4.63
CA GLU A 115 12.41 -9.11 -4.50
C GLU A 115 13.71 -8.50 -3.95
N SER A 116 13.98 -7.24 -4.24
CA SER A 116 15.20 -6.57 -3.83
C SER A 116 15.29 -6.21 -2.34
N VAL A 117 14.14 -6.16 -1.64
CA VAL A 117 14.05 -5.80 -0.22
C VAL A 117 13.32 -6.84 0.63
N PHE A 118 12.52 -7.72 0.03
CA PHE A 118 11.71 -8.68 0.77
C PHE A 118 12.52 -9.68 1.62
N PRO A 119 13.70 -10.19 1.19
CA PRO A 119 14.53 -11.04 2.03
C PRO A 119 14.89 -10.36 3.36
N THR A 120 15.35 -9.11 3.33
CA THR A 120 15.71 -8.38 4.56
C THR A 120 14.49 -8.06 5.41
N VAL A 121 13.35 -7.74 4.78
CA VAL A 121 12.07 -7.58 5.48
C VAL A 121 11.68 -8.88 6.20
N LYS A 122 11.75 -10.03 5.52
CA LYS A 122 11.38 -11.34 6.08
C LYS A 122 12.27 -11.72 7.25
N ASP A 123 13.59 -11.60 7.11
CA ASP A 123 14.55 -11.87 8.19
C ASP A 123 14.26 -11.00 9.43
N THR A 124 13.90 -9.75 9.18
CA THR A 124 13.53 -8.80 10.25
C THR A 124 12.22 -9.16 10.93
N LEU A 125 11.22 -9.62 10.18
CA LEU A 125 9.97 -10.10 10.76
C LEU A 125 10.19 -11.33 11.64
N GLN A 126 11.07 -12.24 11.23
CA GLN A 126 11.45 -13.40 12.03
C GLN A 126 12.17 -12.99 13.33
N GLU A 127 12.99 -11.94 13.27
CA GLU A 127 13.68 -11.41 14.45
C GLU A 127 12.76 -10.63 15.39
N PHE A 128 11.89 -9.75 14.85
CA PHE A 128 11.12 -8.82 15.66
C PHE A 128 9.82 -9.43 16.19
N ARG A 129 9.23 -10.43 15.52
CA ARG A 129 7.94 -11.02 15.90
C ARG A 129 8.09 -12.12 16.96
N THR A 130 8.53 -11.73 18.15
CA THR A 130 8.83 -12.66 19.26
C THR A 130 7.66 -12.93 20.20
N ASN A 131 6.68 -12.03 20.26
CA ASN A 131 5.60 -12.06 21.27
C ASN A 131 4.19 -12.08 20.65
N GLY A 132 4.07 -12.59 19.42
CA GLY A 132 2.78 -12.64 18.72
C GLY A 132 2.23 -11.27 18.35
N GLN A 133 3.12 -10.29 18.14
CA GLN A 133 2.73 -8.94 17.75
C GLN A 133 1.87 -8.94 16.49
N SER A 134 0.94 -7.98 16.46
CA SER A 134 0.16 -7.70 15.26
C SER A 134 1.06 -7.19 14.14
N LEU A 135 0.83 -7.62 12.90
CA LEU A 135 1.65 -7.24 11.75
C LEU A 135 0.85 -6.41 10.75
N PHE A 136 1.30 -5.19 10.47
CA PHE A 136 0.68 -4.31 9.49
C PHE A 136 1.65 -3.96 8.35
N PHE A 137 1.16 -4.08 7.13
CA PHE A 137 1.84 -3.55 5.95
C PHE A 137 1.18 -2.26 5.49
N THR A 138 2.00 -1.27 5.13
CA THR A 138 1.49 -0.02 4.59
C THR A 138 2.38 0.55 3.49
N GLY A 139 1.77 1.36 2.63
CA GLY A 139 2.52 2.10 1.63
C GLY A 139 1.63 2.98 0.77
N HIS A 140 2.28 3.97 0.17
CA HIS A 140 1.67 4.92 -0.74
C HIS A 140 2.19 4.70 -2.16
N SER A 141 1.35 4.88 -3.19
CA SER A 141 1.74 4.76 -4.60
C SER A 141 2.37 3.38 -4.89
N LEU A 142 3.57 3.34 -5.50
CA LEU A 142 4.41 2.14 -5.65
C LEU A 142 4.52 1.35 -4.33
N GLY A 143 4.77 2.03 -3.21
CA GLY A 143 4.89 1.40 -1.90
C GLY A 143 3.61 0.66 -1.47
N GLY A 144 2.44 1.14 -1.90
CA GLY A 144 1.18 0.42 -1.69
C GLY A 144 1.13 -0.91 -2.45
N ALA A 145 1.66 -0.94 -3.68
CA ALA A 145 1.74 -2.18 -4.45
C ALA A 145 2.71 -3.18 -3.80
N LEU A 146 3.86 -2.70 -3.31
CA LEU A 146 4.84 -3.53 -2.59
C LEU A 146 4.27 -4.07 -1.27
N ALA A 147 3.54 -3.25 -0.51
CA ALA A 147 2.86 -3.67 0.71
C ALA A 147 1.84 -4.79 0.45
N MET A 148 1.02 -4.64 -0.59
CA MET A 148 0.05 -5.67 -1.00
C MET A 148 0.75 -6.97 -1.42
N LEU A 149 1.82 -6.90 -2.21
CA LEU A 149 2.57 -8.08 -2.66
C LEU A 149 3.35 -8.77 -1.54
N ALA A 150 3.95 -8.02 -0.62
CA ALA A 150 4.64 -8.57 0.56
C ALA A 150 3.67 -9.40 1.40
N ALA A 151 2.48 -8.85 1.65
CA ALA A 151 1.41 -9.56 2.35
C ALA A 151 0.92 -10.79 1.58
N ALA A 152 0.77 -10.70 0.26
CA ALA A 152 0.38 -11.82 -0.60
C ALA A 152 1.40 -12.97 -0.52
N ARG A 153 2.69 -12.62 -0.56
CA ARG A 153 3.79 -13.58 -0.49
C ARG A 153 3.81 -14.30 0.86
N LEU A 154 3.73 -13.57 1.96
CA LEU A 154 3.66 -14.20 3.29
C LEU A 154 2.42 -15.09 3.43
N TYR A 155 1.25 -14.67 2.96
CA TYR A 155 0.05 -15.52 3.04
C TYR A 155 0.19 -16.85 2.26
N LEU A 156 0.80 -16.80 1.08
CA LEU A 156 0.87 -17.96 0.18
C LEU A 156 2.09 -18.85 0.42
N GLU A 157 3.19 -18.31 0.92
CA GLU A 157 4.48 -19.01 1.07
C GLU A 157 4.87 -19.22 2.55
N ASP A 158 4.46 -18.34 3.45
CA ASP A 158 4.86 -18.33 4.87
C ASP A 158 3.69 -17.99 5.81
N PRO A 159 2.62 -18.81 5.86
CA PRO A 159 1.34 -18.44 6.49
C PRO A 159 1.43 -18.16 8.01
N GLU A 160 2.50 -18.58 8.68
CA GLU A 160 2.80 -18.21 10.08
C GLU A 160 3.05 -16.71 10.26
N LEU A 161 3.47 -16.03 9.18
CA LEU A 161 3.71 -14.59 9.11
C LEU A 161 2.54 -13.82 8.48
N LEU A 162 1.32 -14.37 8.56
CA LEU A 162 0.11 -13.69 8.08
C LEU A 162 -0.04 -12.31 8.73
N ALA A 163 -0.18 -11.29 7.88
CA ALA A 163 -0.40 -9.92 8.33
C ALA A 163 -1.82 -9.72 8.85
N ASP A 164 -1.92 -8.93 9.91
CA ASP A 164 -3.18 -8.56 10.53
C ASP A 164 -3.95 -7.51 9.74
N GLY A 165 -3.24 -6.66 9.01
CA GLY A 165 -3.85 -5.70 8.10
C GLY A 165 -2.88 -5.15 7.06
N VAL A 166 -3.43 -4.73 5.93
CA VAL A 166 -2.71 -4.12 4.81
C VAL A 166 -3.44 -2.85 4.42
N TYR A 167 -2.76 -1.72 4.52
CA TYR A 167 -3.33 -0.40 4.32
C TYR A 167 -2.58 0.31 3.20
N THR A 168 -3.27 0.64 2.11
CA THR A 168 -2.61 1.21 0.95
C THR A 168 -3.29 2.48 0.48
N TYR A 169 -2.49 3.45 0.02
CA TYR A 169 -2.95 4.79 -0.36
C TYR A 169 -2.52 5.06 -1.80
N GLY A 170 -3.47 5.30 -2.71
CA GLY A 170 -3.15 5.52 -4.12
C GLY A 170 -2.52 4.30 -4.79
N GLN A 171 -2.82 3.10 -4.31
CA GLN A 171 -2.23 1.86 -4.84
C GLN A 171 -2.60 1.66 -6.32
N PRO A 172 -1.63 1.47 -7.23
CA PRO A 172 -1.89 1.03 -8.61
C PRO A 172 -2.44 -0.41 -8.67
N ARG A 173 -2.92 -0.83 -9.83
CA ARG A 173 -3.29 -2.23 -10.07
C ARG A 173 -2.02 -3.08 -10.09
N THR A 174 -1.99 -4.13 -9.29
CA THR A 174 -0.71 -4.79 -8.96
C THR A 174 -0.55 -6.15 -9.62
N CYS A 175 -1.66 -6.87 -9.80
CA CYS A 175 -1.66 -8.27 -10.18
C CYS A 175 -2.82 -8.64 -11.10
N ASP A 176 -2.79 -9.84 -11.65
CA ASP A 176 -3.89 -10.39 -12.43
C ASP A 176 -5.06 -10.87 -11.54
N ARG A 177 -6.14 -11.31 -12.19
CA ARG A 177 -7.35 -11.79 -11.50
C ARG A 177 -7.11 -13.05 -10.66
N LEU A 178 -6.16 -13.91 -11.04
CA LEU A 178 -5.90 -15.15 -10.32
C LEU A 178 -5.25 -14.87 -8.97
N LEU A 179 -4.21 -14.01 -8.94
CA LEU A 179 -3.59 -13.61 -7.68
C LEU A 179 -4.52 -12.72 -6.85
N ALA A 180 -5.29 -11.83 -7.47
CA ALA A 180 -6.27 -11.01 -6.74
C ALA A 180 -7.31 -11.88 -6.02
N ALA A 181 -7.83 -12.92 -6.66
CA ALA A 181 -8.78 -13.85 -6.06
C ALA A 181 -8.17 -14.62 -4.88
N ALA A 182 -6.93 -15.11 -5.02
CA ALA A 182 -6.22 -15.79 -3.95
C ALA A 182 -5.97 -14.85 -2.76
N TYR A 183 -5.55 -13.61 -3.01
CA TYR A 183 -5.33 -12.60 -1.99
C TYR A 183 -6.62 -12.25 -1.23
N ASN A 184 -7.72 -11.99 -1.94
CA ASN A 184 -9.01 -11.64 -1.35
C ASN A 184 -9.53 -12.74 -0.40
N LYS A 185 -9.21 -14.01 -0.68
CA LYS A 185 -9.55 -15.14 0.20
C LYS A 185 -8.82 -15.05 1.55
N GLY A 186 -7.53 -14.71 1.54
CA GLY A 186 -6.70 -14.61 2.74
C GLY A 186 -6.88 -13.31 3.53
N PHE A 187 -7.14 -12.20 2.83
CA PHE A 187 -7.16 -10.85 3.39
C PHE A 187 -8.56 -10.22 3.47
N LYS A 188 -9.62 -11.05 3.44
CA LYS A 188 -10.98 -10.58 3.70
C LYS A 188 -11.01 -9.86 5.05
N GLN A 189 -11.50 -8.62 5.07
CA GLN A 189 -11.51 -7.73 6.24
C GLN A 189 -10.13 -7.36 6.82
N ARG A 190 -9.05 -7.60 6.07
CA ARG A 190 -7.68 -7.21 6.43
C ARG A 190 -7.01 -6.32 5.39
N MET A 191 -7.52 -6.28 4.16
CA MET A 191 -7.09 -5.32 3.14
C MET A 191 -7.94 -4.04 3.20
N PHE A 192 -7.29 -2.87 3.21
CA PHE A 192 -7.95 -1.57 3.19
C PHE A 192 -7.25 -0.64 2.19
N ARG A 193 -7.86 -0.51 1.00
CA ARG A 193 -7.29 0.28 -0.10
C ARG A 193 -7.99 1.63 -0.20
N PHE A 194 -7.24 2.72 -0.05
CA PHE A 194 -7.74 4.08 -0.13
C PHE A 194 -7.45 4.71 -1.49
N VAL A 195 -8.47 5.36 -2.08
CA VAL A 195 -8.35 6.13 -3.31
C VAL A 195 -8.92 7.52 -3.07
N ASN A 196 -8.14 8.55 -3.41
CA ASN A 196 -8.51 9.94 -3.20
C ASN A 196 -8.98 10.59 -4.50
N ASN A 197 -10.24 11.03 -4.51
CA ASN A 197 -10.85 11.85 -5.55
C ASN A 197 -10.52 11.39 -6.98
N ASN A 198 -9.76 12.19 -7.73
CA ASN A 198 -9.40 11.98 -9.13
C ASN A 198 -7.99 11.39 -9.30
N ASP A 199 -7.45 10.76 -8.25
CA ASP A 199 -6.15 10.08 -8.33
C ASP A 199 -6.15 9.05 -9.49
N ILE A 200 -5.21 9.26 -10.41
CA ILE A 200 -5.06 8.47 -11.63
C ILE A 200 -4.21 7.22 -11.44
N VAL A 201 -3.36 7.17 -10.41
CA VAL A 201 -2.43 6.03 -10.21
C VAL A 201 -3.18 4.72 -9.94
N PRO A 202 -4.25 4.68 -9.13
CA PRO A 202 -5.11 3.51 -9.01
C PRO A 202 -5.80 3.06 -10.30
N GLN A 203 -5.73 3.86 -11.36
CA GLN A 203 -6.27 3.52 -12.68
C GLN A 203 -5.22 2.91 -13.61
N LEU A 204 -4.01 2.68 -13.13
CA LEU A 204 -2.92 2.09 -13.90
C LEU A 204 -2.28 0.90 -13.16
N PRO A 205 -1.75 -0.10 -13.88
CA PRO A 205 -1.90 -0.29 -15.32
C PRO A 205 -3.37 -0.64 -15.69
N PRO A 206 -3.76 -0.58 -16.97
CA PRO A 206 -5.15 -0.82 -17.38
C PRO A 206 -5.68 -2.25 -17.13
N GLU A 207 -6.98 -2.36 -16.91
CA GLU A 207 -7.70 -3.65 -17.02
C GLU A 207 -7.77 -4.11 -18.49
N PRO A 208 -7.89 -5.42 -18.79
CA PRO A 208 -8.04 -6.54 -17.85
C PRO A 208 -6.71 -7.18 -17.42
N ALA A 209 -5.57 -6.72 -17.94
CA ALA A 209 -4.26 -7.33 -17.66
C ALA A 209 -3.90 -7.30 -16.17
N PHE A 210 -4.16 -6.16 -15.52
CA PHE A 210 -3.99 -5.99 -14.08
C PHE A 210 -5.32 -5.57 -13.46
N THR A 211 -5.58 -6.03 -12.24
CA THR A 211 -6.79 -5.76 -11.48
C THR A 211 -6.46 -5.36 -10.04
N HIS A 212 -7.50 -4.91 -9.32
CA HIS A 212 -7.39 -4.58 -7.90
C HIS A 212 -7.81 -5.76 -7.03
N VAL A 213 -7.19 -5.85 -5.87
CA VAL A 213 -7.75 -6.58 -4.73
C VAL A 213 -8.97 -5.82 -4.17
N GLU A 214 -9.87 -6.56 -3.53
CA GLU A 214 -11.14 -6.03 -3.02
C GLU A 214 -10.94 -5.22 -1.72
N THR A 215 -11.95 -4.41 -1.38
CA THR A 215 -11.98 -3.44 -0.26
C THR A 215 -11.47 -2.04 -0.61
N LEU A 216 -12.26 -1.36 -1.46
CA LEU A 216 -12.08 0.06 -1.76
C LEU A 216 -12.73 0.94 -0.67
N ARG A 217 -11.96 1.92 -0.21
CA ARG A 217 -12.35 3.05 0.64
C ARG A 217 -12.13 4.33 -0.18
N TYR A 218 -13.22 4.95 -0.63
CA TYR A 218 -13.12 6.13 -1.50
C TYR A 218 -13.24 7.42 -0.68
N LEU A 219 -12.28 8.33 -0.87
CA LEU A 219 -12.33 9.69 -0.34
C LEU A 219 -12.83 10.60 -1.46
N ASP A 220 -14.00 11.21 -1.27
CA ASP A 220 -14.59 12.07 -2.30
C ASP A 220 -13.90 13.43 -2.43
N SER A 221 -14.34 14.27 -3.38
CA SER A 221 -13.79 15.60 -3.62
C SER A 221 -13.84 16.54 -2.41
N SER A 222 -14.74 16.30 -1.44
CA SER A 222 -14.80 17.04 -0.18
C SER A 222 -13.86 16.48 0.90
N GLY A 223 -13.25 15.32 0.63
CA GLY A 223 -12.40 14.57 1.54
C GLY A 223 -13.19 13.66 2.48
N ARG A 224 -14.46 13.37 2.21
CA ARG A 224 -15.27 12.48 3.05
C ARG A 224 -15.08 11.03 2.64
N LEU A 225 -14.91 10.16 3.63
CA LEU A 225 -14.83 8.73 3.43
C LEU A 225 -16.21 8.17 3.09
N ARG A 226 -16.31 7.49 1.95
CA ARG A 226 -17.51 6.78 1.52
C ARG A 226 -17.34 5.30 1.78
N GLU A 227 -18.19 4.75 2.65
CA GLU A 227 -18.29 3.30 2.82
C GLU A 227 -18.94 2.69 1.58
N GLN A 228 -18.14 2.08 0.71
CA GLN A 228 -18.69 1.19 -0.31
C GLN A 228 -18.99 -0.15 0.35
N THR A 229 -20.25 -0.39 0.71
CA THR A 229 -20.76 -1.72 1.03
C THR A 229 -20.85 -2.51 -0.27
N SER A 230 -19.82 -3.33 -0.54
CA SER A 230 -19.80 -4.21 -1.71
C SER A 230 -20.75 -5.40 -1.49
N HIS A 231 -21.98 -5.28 -1.96
CA HIS A 231 -22.83 -6.44 -2.24
C HIS A 231 -22.90 -6.63 -3.76
N ILE A 232 -21.98 -7.43 -4.32
CA ILE A 232 -22.13 -8.32 -5.50
C ILE A 232 -22.75 -7.72 -6.80
N GLY A 233 -22.91 -6.39 -6.93
CA GLY A 233 -23.56 -5.75 -8.08
C GLY A 233 -22.86 -4.51 -8.61
N GLY A 234 -21.63 -4.22 -8.17
CA GLY A 234 -20.88 -2.98 -8.41
C GLY A 234 -20.39 -2.72 -9.84
N LEU A 235 -21.13 -3.15 -10.87
CA LEU A 235 -20.88 -2.74 -12.26
C LEU A 235 -21.60 -1.43 -12.62
N THR A 236 -22.69 -1.07 -11.94
CA THR A 236 -23.57 0.03 -12.36
C THR A 236 -23.22 1.41 -11.80
N ASP A 237 -22.53 1.50 -10.66
CA ASP A 237 -22.13 2.80 -10.08
C ASP A 237 -20.77 3.31 -10.55
N ARG A 238 -20.02 2.50 -11.35
CA ARG A 238 -18.77 2.94 -11.99
C ARG A 238 -18.98 4.03 -13.06
N VAL A 239 -20.22 4.38 -13.41
CA VAL A 239 -20.52 5.30 -14.53
C VAL A 239 -20.96 6.70 -14.07
N LYS A 240 -21.68 6.85 -12.94
CA LYS A 240 -22.34 8.14 -12.65
C LYS A 240 -21.50 9.17 -11.88
N GLY A 241 -20.49 8.74 -11.12
CA GLY A 241 -19.58 9.67 -10.42
C GLY A 241 -18.45 10.21 -11.30
N TYR A 242 -18.11 9.49 -12.37
CA TYR A 242 -16.97 9.82 -13.25
C TYR A 242 -17.33 10.74 -14.42
N THR A 243 -18.60 10.87 -14.81
CA THR A 243 -18.96 11.69 -15.98
C THR A 243 -18.96 13.19 -15.72
N ALA A 244 -18.93 13.64 -14.47
CA ALA A 244 -18.82 15.07 -14.17
C ALA A 244 -17.38 15.59 -14.34
N ASP A 245 -16.36 14.76 -14.07
CA ASP A 245 -14.95 15.20 -13.98
C ASP A 245 -13.95 14.33 -14.79
N ALA A 246 -14.41 13.45 -15.70
CA ALA A 246 -13.52 12.74 -16.62
C ALA A 246 -12.70 13.66 -17.57
N PHE A 247 -12.94 14.98 -17.50
CA PHE A 247 -12.21 16.03 -18.21
C PHE A 247 -11.26 16.83 -17.29
N ALA A 248 -11.10 16.44 -16.02
CA ALA A 248 -10.13 17.09 -15.14
C ALA A 248 -8.70 16.93 -15.72
N PRO A 249 -7.90 18.01 -15.77
CA PRO A 249 -6.54 17.96 -16.30
C PRO A 249 -5.73 16.85 -15.61
N ALA A 250 -4.88 16.14 -16.36
CA ALA A 250 -3.96 15.14 -15.79
C ALA A 250 -3.10 15.70 -14.62
N ALA A 251 -2.92 17.02 -14.58
CA ALA A 251 -2.29 17.74 -13.47
C ALA A 251 -3.07 17.65 -12.14
N ASP A 252 -4.40 17.69 -12.18
CA ASP A 252 -5.24 17.55 -10.97
C ASP A 252 -5.20 16.13 -10.42
N GLY A 253 -5.22 15.11 -11.29
CA GLY A 253 -5.11 13.70 -10.88
C GLY A 253 -3.76 13.34 -10.27
N VAL A 254 -2.67 13.94 -10.75
CA VAL A 254 -1.33 13.80 -10.14
C VAL A 254 -1.23 14.53 -8.80
N ARG A 255 -1.91 15.67 -8.63
CA ARG A 255 -1.95 16.40 -7.36
C ARG A 255 -2.71 15.63 -6.29
N ASP A 256 -3.82 15.01 -6.65
CA ASP A 256 -4.65 14.22 -5.73
C ASP A 256 -3.97 12.91 -5.29
N HIS A 257 -2.93 12.49 -6.02
CA HIS A 257 -2.06 11.37 -5.67
C HIS A 257 -1.04 11.68 -4.55
N SER A 258 -0.98 12.89 -3.99
CA SER A 258 -0.04 13.15 -2.88
C SER A 258 -0.52 12.48 -1.58
N ILE A 259 0.36 11.72 -0.89
CA ILE A 259 0.07 11.12 0.43
C ILE A 259 -0.46 12.14 1.45
N ARG A 260 -0.03 13.41 1.37
CA ARG A 260 -0.53 14.48 2.26
C ARG A 260 -2.02 14.76 2.05
N LYS A 261 -2.54 14.59 0.83
CA LYS A 261 -3.98 14.72 0.53
C LYS A 261 -4.78 13.59 1.16
N TYR A 262 -4.26 12.37 1.10
CA TYR A 262 -4.84 11.21 1.79
C TYR A 262 -4.89 11.45 3.31
N ILE A 263 -3.77 11.85 3.92
CA ILE A 263 -3.69 12.16 5.36
C ILE A 263 -4.70 13.25 5.74
N GLY A 264 -4.70 14.37 5.03
CA GLY A 264 -5.62 15.48 5.32
C GLY A 264 -7.10 15.13 5.11
N ALA A 265 -7.41 14.21 4.19
CA ALA A 265 -8.76 13.69 4.03
C ALA A 265 -9.14 12.76 5.19
N LEU A 266 -8.26 11.84 5.61
CA LEU A 266 -8.50 10.96 6.76
C LEU A 266 -8.71 11.78 8.05
N GLU A 267 -7.87 12.79 8.28
CA GLU A 267 -7.96 13.71 9.41
C GLU A 267 -9.34 14.37 9.52
N LYS A 268 -9.92 14.81 8.40
CA LYS A 268 -11.27 15.38 8.38
C LYS A 268 -12.37 14.42 8.83
N ASN A 269 -12.15 13.11 8.69
CA ASN A 269 -13.14 12.09 9.06
C ASN A 269 -12.93 11.57 10.51
N LEU A 270 -11.85 11.98 11.18
CA LEU A 270 -11.58 11.67 12.59
C LEU A 270 -12.26 12.65 13.58
N ALA A 271 -12.86 13.72 13.05
CA ALA A 271 -13.51 14.78 13.81
C ALA A 271 -14.95 14.46 14.18
#